data_AF-A0A7S0Y7F7-F1
#
_entry.id   AF-A0A7S0Y7F7-F1
#
_cell.length_a   1.000
_cell.length_b   1.000
_cell.length_c   1.000
_cell.angle_alpha   90.00
_cell.angle_beta   90.00
_cell.angle_gamma   90.00
#
_symmetry.space_group_name_H-M   'P 1'
#
loop_
_entity.id
_entity.type
_entity.pdbx_description
1 polymer ?
#
loop_
_entity_poly.entity_id
_entity_poly.type
_entity_poly.pdbx_seq_one_letter_code
_entity_poly.pdbx_strand_id
1 'polypeptide(L)'
;GSNILIYMTGHGGDEFLKFQDAEEISSRDLADSFQQMWQKGRYNEILFMTDTCQAGTLSKHVYSPRVIGVGSSQRGENSYSLGSNDKLGVSTSDRFTYSLLQQIERL
;
A
#
# COMPACT_ATOMS: atom_id res chain seq x y z
N GLY A 1 1.54 10.51 19.98
CA GLY A 1 1.41 9.34 19.11
C GLY A 1 2.71 9.13 18.35
N SER A 2 2.93 7.94 17.81
CA SER A 2 4.12 7.62 17.00
C SER A 2 3.94 8.03 15.54
N ASN A 3 5.04 8.20 14.82
CA ASN A 3 5.02 8.28 13.35
C ASN A 3 5.02 6.84 12.81
N ILE A 4 4.10 6.53 11.90
CA ILE A 4 3.87 5.15 11.44
C ILE A 4 4.03 5.09 9.92
N LEU A 5 4.89 4.18 9.46
CA LEU A 5 4.91 3.72 8.08
C LEU A 5 4.06 2.45 7.98
N ILE A 6 3.06 2.47 7.10
CA ILE A 6 2.30 1.29 6.71
C ILE A 6 2.66 1.01 5.26
N TYR A 7 3.29 -0.14 5.01
CA TYR A 7 3.62 -0.60 3.67
C TYR A 7 2.82 -1.88 3.36
N MET A 8 2.02 -1.85 2.30
CA MET A 8 1.23 -2.99 1.85
C MET A 8 1.56 -3.32 0.40
N THR A 9 1.83 -4.59 0.11
CA THR A 9 2.09 -5.10 -1.24
C THR A 9 1.31 -6.40 -1.44
N GLY A 10 0.90 -6.66 -2.69
CA GLY A 10 0.16 -7.87 -3.06
C GLY A 10 -0.73 -7.65 -4.26
N HIS A 11 -1.79 -8.46 -4.37
CA HIS A 11 -2.80 -8.31 -5.42
C HIS A 11 -3.95 -7.45 -4.95
N GLY A 12 -4.48 -6.63 -5.86
CA GLY A 12 -5.52 -5.66 -5.56
C GLY A 12 -6.24 -5.21 -6.82
N GLY A 13 -7.19 -4.30 -6.63
CA GLY A 13 -7.99 -3.70 -7.68
C GLY A 13 -8.64 -2.42 -7.20
N ASP A 14 -9.72 -2.00 -7.87
CA ASP A 14 -10.40 -0.74 -7.55
C ASP A 14 -10.96 -0.80 -6.12
N GLU A 15 -10.32 -0.05 -5.21
CA GLU A 15 -10.67 0.12 -3.80
C GLU A 15 -10.43 -1.09 -2.88
N PHE A 16 -9.68 -2.11 -3.30
CA PHE A 16 -9.40 -3.29 -2.45
C PHE A 16 -8.00 -3.89 -2.64
N LEU A 17 -7.51 -4.53 -1.57
CA LEU A 17 -6.33 -5.39 -1.56
C LEU A 17 -6.76 -6.79 -1.10
N LYS A 18 -6.33 -7.84 -1.78
CA LYS A 18 -6.56 -9.21 -1.34
C LYS A 18 -5.79 -9.52 -0.06
N PHE A 19 -6.44 -10.22 0.85
CA PHE A 19 -5.86 -10.72 2.07
C PHE A 19 -6.08 -12.23 2.13
N GLN A 20 -4.97 -12.99 2.09
CA GLN A 20 -5.01 -14.44 1.90
C GLN A 20 -5.82 -14.80 0.63
N ASP A 21 -6.41 -15.99 0.61
CA ASP A 21 -7.09 -16.53 -0.58
C ASP A 21 -8.55 -16.10 -0.73
N ALA A 22 -9.20 -15.60 0.33
CA ALA A 22 -10.65 -15.41 0.37
C ALA A 22 -11.13 -14.05 0.90
N GLU A 23 -10.27 -13.27 1.55
CA GLU A 23 -10.66 -12.00 2.15
C GLU A 23 -10.12 -10.82 1.35
N GLU A 24 -10.76 -9.67 1.52
CA GLU A 24 -10.37 -8.42 0.90
C GLU A 24 -10.36 -7.32 1.98
N ILE A 25 -9.29 -6.53 2.00
CA ILE A 25 -9.22 -5.30 2.78
C ILE A 25 -9.65 -4.17 1.86
N SER A 26 -10.78 -3.56 2.13
CA SER A 26 -11.26 -2.43 1.35
C SER A 26 -10.65 -1.10 1.81
N SER A 27 -10.65 -0.11 0.92
CA SER A 27 -10.30 1.27 1.24
C SER A 27 -11.16 1.89 2.36
N ARG A 28 -12.38 1.38 2.58
CA ARG A 28 -13.24 1.79 3.70
C ARG A 28 -12.76 1.19 5.02
N ASP A 29 -12.38 -0.09 5.02
CA ASP A 29 -11.86 -0.75 6.21
C ASP A 29 -10.58 -0.07 6.72
N LEU A 30 -9.72 0.34 5.78
CA LEU A 30 -8.52 1.12 6.08
C LEU A 30 -8.86 2.49 6.66
N ALA A 31 -9.80 3.22 6.05
CA ALA A 31 -10.23 4.52 6.52
C ALA A 31 -10.80 4.47 7.95
N ASP A 32 -11.69 3.51 8.22
CA ASP A 32 -12.28 3.32 9.54
C ASP A 32 -11.24 2.90 10.57
N SER A 33 -10.26 2.07 10.18
CA SER A 33 -9.14 1.69 11.03
C SER A 33 -8.28 2.90 11.40
N PHE A 34 -7.91 3.74 10.43
CA PHE A 34 -7.14 4.97 10.69
C PHE A 34 -7.93 5.94 11.55
N GLN A 35 -9.24 6.06 11.35
CA GLN A 35 -10.09 6.90 12.18
C GLN A 35 -10.14 6.41 13.62
N GLN A 36 -10.29 5.10 13.84
CA GLN A 36 -10.24 4.54 15.18
C GLN A 36 -8.88 4.78 15.86
N MET A 37 -7.78 4.69 15.10
CA MET A 37 -6.45 5.00 15.61
C MET A 37 -6.33 6.49 15.99
N TRP A 38 -6.89 7.39 15.18
CA TRP A 38 -6.91 8.82 15.45
C TRP A 38 -7.69 9.15 16.72
N GLN A 39 -8.93 8.66 16.83
CA GLN A 39 -9.80 8.86 18.00
C GLN A 39 -9.17 8.36 19.30
N LYS A 40 -8.35 7.31 19.21
CA LYS A 40 -7.65 6.71 20.35
C LYS A 40 -6.24 7.29 20.58
N GLY A 41 -5.84 8.33 19.84
CA GLY A 41 -4.54 8.98 19.98
C GLY A 41 -3.34 8.08 19.65
N ARG A 42 -3.51 7.11 18.76
CA ARG A 42 -2.52 6.03 18.49
C ARG A 42 -1.41 6.41 17.52
N TYR A 43 -1.55 7.52 16.78
CA TYR A 43 -0.52 8.01 15.87
C TYR A 43 -0.37 9.53 15.96
N ASN A 44 0.78 10.04 15.52
CA ASN A 44 1.02 11.46 15.24
C ASN A 44 0.83 11.77 13.75
N GLU A 45 1.47 10.99 12.88
CA GLU A 45 1.29 10.99 11.43
C GLU A 45 1.46 9.58 10.85
N ILE A 46 0.80 9.30 9.72
CA ILE A 46 0.89 8.03 8.99
C ILE A 46 1.36 8.30 7.56
N LEU A 47 2.40 7.59 7.14
CA LEU A 47 2.72 7.38 5.72
C LEU A 47 2.16 6.02 5.30
N PHE A 48 1.14 6.04 4.45
CA PHE A 48 0.47 4.84 3.95
C PHE A 48 0.88 4.58 2.51
N MET A 49 1.66 3.53 2.29
CA MET A 49 2.24 3.18 1.00
C MET A 49 1.73 1.84 0.52
N THR A 50 1.29 1.79 -0.73
CA THR A 50 0.67 0.62 -1.35
C THR A 50 1.31 0.28 -2.69
N ASP A 51 1.71 -0.98 -2.87
CA ASP A 51 2.25 -1.50 -4.13
C ASP A 51 1.38 -2.66 -4.66
N THR A 52 0.42 -2.32 -5.52
CA THR A 52 -0.52 -3.27 -6.12
C THR A 52 -1.18 -2.66 -7.36
N CYS A 53 -1.98 -3.42 -8.09
CA CYS A 53 -2.83 -2.87 -9.16
C CYS A 53 -3.87 -1.91 -8.57
N GLN A 54 -4.00 -0.73 -9.17
CA GLN A 54 -4.88 0.35 -8.73
C GLN A 54 -4.63 0.82 -7.29
N ALA A 55 -3.38 0.73 -6.82
CA ALA A 55 -2.96 1.06 -5.46
C ALA A 55 -3.47 2.42 -4.95
N GLY A 56 -3.46 3.46 -5.80
CA GLY A 56 -3.94 4.79 -5.41
C GLY A 56 -5.39 4.83 -4.93
N THR A 57 -6.22 3.86 -5.34
CA THR A 57 -7.62 3.77 -4.91
C THR A 57 -7.79 3.34 -3.45
N LEU A 58 -6.78 2.71 -2.83
CA LEU A 58 -6.83 2.29 -1.43
C LEU A 58 -6.86 3.47 -0.45
N SER A 59 -6.38 4.64 -0.86
CA SER A 59 -6.44 5.87 -0.07
C SER A 59 -7.74 6.67 -0.28
N LYS A 60 -8.63 6.24 -1.17
CA LYS A 60 -9.77 7.04 -1.66
C LYS A 60 -10.70 7.52 -0.54
N HIS A 61 -11.00 6.66 0.43
CA HIS A 61 -11.91 6.98 1.53
C HIS A 61 -11.18 7.41 2.80
N VAL A 62 -9.86 7.59 2.79
CA VAL A 62 -9.14 8.02 3.99
C VAL A 62 -9.55 9.45 4.35
N TYR A 63 -10.16 9.61 5.53
CA TYR A 63 -10.65 10.91 6.03
C TYR A 63 -9.98 11.35 7.33
N SER A 64 -9.12 10.51 7.91
CA SER A 64 -8.39 10.81 9.15
C SER A 64 -7.27 11.81 8.90
N PRO A 65 -6.99 12.74 9.83
CA PRO A 65 -5.98 13.76 9.64
C PRO A 65 -4.57 13.17 9.68
N ARG A 66 -3.62 13.86 9.05
CA ARG A 66 -2.18 13.54 9.05
C ARG A 66 -1.85 12.14 8.51
N VAL A 67 -2.57 11.75 7.46
CA VAL A 67 -2.28 10.54 6.67
C VAL A 67 -1.89 10.97 5.26
N ILE A 68 -0.71 10.53 4.80
CA ILE A 68 -0.25 10.72 3.42
C ILE A 68 -0.32 9.36 2.73
N GLY A 69 -1.06 9.27 1.63
CA GLY A 69 -1.17 8.08 0.80
C GLY A 69 -0.22 8.11 -0.39
N VAL A 70 0.48 7.01 -0.64
CA VAL A 70 1.33 6.78 -1.83
C VAL A 70 0.93 5.45 -2.45
N GLY A 71 0.66 5.42 -3.75
CA GLY A 71 0.30 4.22 -4.49
C GLY A 71 1.19 4.01 -5.71
N SER A 72 1.54 2.78 -6.01
CA SER A 72 2.38 2.43 -7.17
C SER A 72 1.69 2.56 -8.53
N SER A 73 0.36 2.64 -8.55
CA SER A 73 -0.45 2.70 -9.77
C SER A 73 -1.76 3.49 -9.55
N GLN A 74 -2.28 4.11 -10.61
CA GLN A 74 -3.56 4.80 -10.61
C GLN A 74 -4.74 3.86 -10.87
N ARG A 75 -5.97 4.36 -10.72
CA ARG A 75 -7.18 3.62 -11.11
C ARG A 75 -7.11 3.24 -12.59
N GLY A 76 -7.33 1.97 -12.89
CA GLY A 76 -7.17 1.42 -14.25
C GLY A 76 -5.74 1.07 -14.65
N GLU A 77 -4.72 1.31 -13.81
CA GLU A 77 -3.34 0.91 -14.06
C GLU A 77 -2.96 -0.35 -13.27
N ASN A 78 -2.13 -1.19 -13.88
CA ASN A 78 -1.55 -2.36 -13.23
C ASN A 78 -0.22 -1.99 -12.54
N SER A 79 0.11 -2.69 -11.45
CA SER A 79 1.49 -2.76 -10.96
C SER A 79 2.20 -3.95 -11.59
N TYR A 80 3.52 -3.86 -11.76
CA TYR A 80 4.33 -4.83 -12.49
C TYR A 80 5.48 -5.36 -11.65
N SER A 81 5.67 -6.67 -11.69
CA SER A 81 6.79 -7.34 -11.04
C SER A 81 8.11 -7.14 -11.77
N LEU A 82 9.22 -7.40 -11.05
CA LEU A 82 10.60 -7.27 -11.50
C LEU A 82 11.43 -8.46 -11.01
N GLY A 83 12.45 -8.83 -11.79
CA GLY A 83 13.42 -9.86 -11.39
C GLY A 83 12.85 -11.27 -11.44
N SER A 84 12.45 -11.72 -12.63
CA SER A 84 12.07 -13.12 -12.86
C SER A 84 13.21 -14.04 -12.46
N ASN A 85 12.94 -15.00 -11.58
CA ASN A 85 13.90 -16.03 -11.20
C ASN A 85 13.46 -17.38 -11.75
N ASP A 86 14.13 -17.84 -12.81
CA ASP A 86 13.77 -19.07 -13.52
C ASP A 86 13.87 -20.32 -12.65
N LYS A 87 14.69 -20.30 -11.58
CA LYS A 87 14.78 -21.43 -10.63
C LYS A 87 13.60 -21.48 -9.67
N LEU A 88 13.01 -20.34 -9.35
CA LEU A 88 11.86 -20.23 -8.45
C LEU A 88 10.53 -20.18 -9.21
N GLY A 89 10.56 -19.87 -10.52
CA GLY A 89 9.37 -19.72 -11.36
C GLY A 89 8.54 -18.48 -11.05
N VAL A 90 9.07 -17.55 -10.26
CA VAL A 90 8.37 -16.35 -9.78
C VAL A 90 9.25 -15.11 -9.88
N SER A 91 8.63 -13.93 -9.87
CA SER A 91 9.34 -12.65 -9.73
C SER A 91 9.70 -12.40 -8.27
N THR A 92 10.85 -11.79 -8.01
CA THR A 92 11.36 -11.60 -6.65
C THR A 92 11.00 -10.26 -6.01
N SER A 93 10.52 -9.29 -6.80
CA SER A 93 10.14 -7.96 -6.32
C SER A 93 9.12 -7.30 -7.25
N ASP A 94 8.56 -6.17 -6.84
CA ASP A 94 7.76 -5.28 -7.68
C ASP A 94 8.57 -4.05 -8.11
N ARG A 95 8.29 -3.51 -9.31
CA ARG A 95 9.08 -2.42 -9.89
C ARG A 95 9.07 -1.18 -9.01
N PHE A 96 7.91 -0.82 -8.46
CA PHE A 96 7.80 0.34 -7.57
C PHE A 96 8.63 0.12 -6.30
N THR A 97 8.46 -1.02 -5.64
CA THR A 97 9.27 -1.42 -4.47
C THR A 97 10.77 -1.30 -4.75
N TYR A 98 11.23 -1.89 -5.84
CA TYR A 98 12.64 -1.91 -6.22
C TYR A 98 13.18 -0.50 -6.50
N SER A 99 12.45 0.30 -7.30
CA SER A 99 12.85 1.67 -7.63
C SER A 99 12.88 2.57 -6.40
N LEU A 100 11.90 2.44 -5.50
CA LEU A 100 11.86 3.20 -4.26
C LEU A 100 13.06 2.87 -3.37
N LEU A 101 13.37 1.59 -3.17
CA LEU A 101 14.52 1.17 -2.37
C LEU A 101 15.82 1.75 -2.93
N GLN A 102 16.03 1.67 -4.25
CA GLN A 102 17.22 2.26 -4.89
C GLN A 102 17.34 3.77 -4.69
N GLN A 103 16.22 4.50 -4.63
CA GLN A 103 16.24 5.93 -4.36
C GLN A 103 16.58 6.22 -2.91
N ILE A 104 15.99 5.48 -1.97
CA ILE A 104 16.22 5.66 -0.53
C ILE A 104 17.67 5.30 -0.15
N GLU A 105 18.24 4.23 -0.69
CA GLU A 105 19.63 3.83 -0.40
C GLU A 105 20.70 4.80 -0.94
N ARG A 106 20.31 5.70 -1.85
CA ARG A 106 21.19 6.73 -2.40
C ARG A 106 21.11 8.06 -1.64
N LEU A 107 20.16 8.21 -0.71
CA LEU A 107 20.05 9.36 0.19
C LEU A 107 21.07 9.25 1.33
#